data_AF-A0A292SQX0-F1
#
_entry.id   AF-A0A292SQX0-F1
#
_cell.length_a   1.000
_cell.length_b   1.000
_cell.length_c   1.000
_cell.angle_alpha   90.00
_cell.angle_beta   90.00
_cell.angle_gamma   90.00
#
_symmetry.space_group_name_H-M   'P 1'
#
loop_
_entity.id
_entity.type
_entity.pdbx_description
1 polymer ?
#
loop_
_entity_poly.entity_id
_entity_poly.type
_entity_poly.pdbx_seq_one_letter_code
_entity_poly.pdbx_strand_id
1 'polypeptide(L)'
;MIIMQDEKQFEQLIMQYTQLKNGSEDISRMIDNEDFDNAITMIKNREHLFLSCKCIRKYLDLTPVQQKELDTLLDEIRDLELKNIKKLEAGKDKIQMELKKSQQSQKFQKAYDFDANYSGNIINIQE
;
A
#
# COMPACT_ATOMS: atom_id res chain seq x y z
N MET A 1 35.80 3.66 25.38
CA MET A 1 34.37 3.62 25.73
C MET A 1 33.45 4.02 24.58
N ILE A 2 33.84 4.98 23.73
CA ILE A 2 33.04 5.46 22.57
C ILE A 2 32.76 4.35 21.53
N ILE A 3 33.78 3.57 21.13
CA ILE A 3 33.66 2.51 20.10
C ILE A 3 32.57 1.47 20.44
N MET A 4 32.45 1.09 21.71
CA MET A 4 31.50 0.06 22.17
C MET A 4 30.05 0.57 22.26
N GLN A 5 29.85 1.89 22.24
CA GLN A 5 28.53 2.53 22.22
C GLN A 5 28.03 2.66 20.78
N ASP A 6 28.90 3.06 19.86
CA ASP A 6 28.57 3.19 18.43
C ASP A 6 28.24 1.83 17.80
N GLU A 7 28.96 0.77 18.18
CA GLU A 7 28.68 -0.59 17.72
C GLU A 7 27.28 -1.06 18.15
N LYS A 8 26.91 -0.83 19.42
CA LYS A 8 25.55 -1.15 19.92
C LYS A 8 24.46 -0.32 19.22
N GLN A 9 24.73 0.95 18.95
CA GLN A 9 23.80 1.81 18.22
C GLN A 9 23.64 1.36 16.76
N PHE A 10 24.72 0.87 16.14
CA PHE A 10 24.66 0.28 14.81
C PHE A 10 23.86 -1.01 14.78
N GLU A 11 24.09 -1.94 15.71
CA GLU A 11 23.30 -3.17 15.84
C GLU A 11 21.81 -2.86 16.03
N GLN A 12 21.50 -1.88 16.89
CA GLN A 12 20.13 -1.41 17.08
C GLN A 12 19.53 -0.83 15.79
N LEU A 13 20.31 -0.07 15.03
CA LEU A 13 19.89 0.51 13.76
C LEU A 13 19.57 -0.60 12.72
N ILE A 14 20.44 -1.59 12.59
CA ILE A 14 20.23 -2.74 11.70
C ILE A 14 18.99 -3.53 12.10
N MET A 15 18.77 -3.76 13.39
CA MET A 15 17.57 -4.43 13.87
C MET A 15 16.30 -3.65 13.48
N GLN A 16 16.30 -2.32 13.64
CA GLN A 16 15.13 -1.50 13.29
C GLN A 16 14.87 -1.45 11.78
N TYR A 17 15.92 -1.35 10.95
CA TYR A 17 15.74 -1.44 9.50
C TYR A 17 15.28 -2.84 9.05
N THR A 18 15.74 -3.90 9.70
CA THR A 18 15.24 -5.26 9.44
C THR A 18 13.75 -5.37 9.78
N GLN A 19 13.32 -4.78 10.88
CA GLN A 19 11.89 -4.70 11.22
C GLN A 19 11.10 -3.88 10.20
N LEU A 20 11.66 -2.78 9.69
CA LEU A 20 11.04 -2.02 8.60
C LEU A 20 10.87 -2.88 7.34
N LYS A 21 11.89 -3.66 6.97
CA LYS A 21 11.86 -4.57 5.82
C LYS A 21 10.76 -5.63 5.97
N ASN A 22 10.74 -6.32 7.12
CA ASN A 22 9.73 -7.34 7.40
C ASN A 22 8.31 -6.74 7.34
N GLY A 23 8.14 -5.52 7.85
CA GLY A 23 6.88 -4.79 7.74
C GLY A 23 6.47 -4.50 6.30
N SER A 24 7.42 -4.22 5.39
CA SER A 24 7.14 -4.09 3.96
C SER A 24 6.62 -5.40 3.35
N GLU A 25 7.20 -6.54 3.74
CA GLU A 25 6.78 -7.87 3.28
C GLU A 25 5.39 -8.23 3.82
N ASP A 26 5.10 -7.92 5.09
CA ASP A 26 3.78 -8.07 5.69
C ASP A 26 2.72 -7.25 4.97
N ILE A 27 3.02 -5.99 4.66
CA ILE A 27 2.12 -5.13 3.88
C ILE A 27 1.88 -5.71 2.49
N SER A 28 2.90 -6.27 1.82
CA SER A 28 2.70 -6.97 0.55
C SER A 28 1.66 -8.08 0.69
N ARG A 29 1.76 -8.91 1.74
CA ARG A 29 0.82 -10.02 1.98
C ARG A 29 -0.59 -9.50 2.26
N MET A 30 -0.72 -8.42 3.02
CA MET A 30 -2.02 -7.78 3.30
C MET A 30 -2.65 -7.22 2.01
N ILE A 31 -1.86 -6.58 1.14
CA ILE A 31 -2.33 -6.11 -0.18
C ILE A 31 -2.81 -7.30 -1.04
N ASP A 32 -2.03 -8.38 -1.09
CA ASP A 32 -2.39 -9.57 -1.87
C ASP A 32 -3.69 -10.23 -1.36
N ASN A 33 -4.01 -10.06 -0.08
CA ASN A 33 -5.25 -10.54 0.56
C ASN A 33 -6.38 -9.51 0.59
N GLU A 34 -6.21 -8.34 -0.04
CA GLU A 34 -7.15 -7.20 0.00
C GLU A 34 -7.48 -6.70 1.43
N ASP A 35 -6.62 -7.00 2.41
CA ASP A 35 -6.75 -6.59 3.81
C ASP A 35 -6.15 -5.18 4.03
N PHE A 36 -6.81 -4.19 3.43
CA PHE A 36 -6.30 -2.82 3.40
C PHE A 36 -6.34 -2.12 4.76
N ASP A 37 -7.29 -2.47 5.63
CA ASP A 37 -7.41 -1.86 6.97
C ASP A 37 -6.21 -2.21 7.86
N ASN A 38 -5.78 -3.48 7.85
CA ASN A 38 -4.57 -3.89 8.56
C ASN A 38 -3.31 -3.35 7.89
N ALA A 39 -3.27 -3.28 6.56
CA ALA A 39 -2.16 -2.66 5.84
C ALA A 39 -1.97 -1.18 6.25
N ILE A 40 -3.05 -0.40 6.31
CA ILE A 40 -3.03 1.00 6.76
C ILE A 40 -2.55 1.11 8.22
N THR A 41 -3.05 0.24 9.09
CA THR A 41 -2.64 0.21 10.50
C THR A 41 -1.15 -0.09 10.63
N MET A 42 -0.63 -1.05 9.86
CA MET A 42 0.79 -1.40 9.83
C MET A 42 1.65 -0.24 9.32
N ILE A 43 1.23 0.46 8.25
CA ILE A 43 1.94 1.63 7.72
C ILE A 43 2.08 2.72 8.80
N LYS A 44 1.00 3.02 9.51
CA LYS A 44 1.02 4.02 10.61
C LYS A 44 1.98 3.60 11.73
N ASN A 45 1.93 2.33 12.14
CA ASN A 45 2.82 1.82 13.18
C ASN A 45 4.30 1.88 12.75
N ARG A 46 4.59 1.64 11.46
CA ARG A 46 5.95 1.72 10.91
C ARG A 46 6.53 3.15 10.87
N GLU A 47 5.69 4.18 10.87
CA GLU A 47 6.16 5.58 10.89
C GLU A 47 7.02 5.88 12.12
N HIS A 48 6.60 5.40 13.30
CA HIS A 48 7.38 5.55 14.52
C HIS A 48 8.76 4.89 14.44
N LEU A 49 8.83 3.70 13.85
CA LEU A 49 10.07 2.96 13.67
C LEU A 49 11.01 3.67 12.68
N PHE A 50 10.45 4.21 11.59
CA PHE A 50 11.21 5.01 10.63
C PHE A 50 11.81 6.28 11.26
N LEU A 51 11.03 6.99 12.08
CA LEU A 51 11.51 8.16 12.81
C LEU A 51 12.63 7.80 13.79
N SER A 52 12.52 6.67 14.48
CA SER A 52 13.59 6.14 15.35
C SER A 52 14.88 5.87 14.58
N CYS A 53 14.79 5.20 13.42
CA CYS A 53 15.95 4.95 12.55
C CYS A 53 16.64 6.26 12.15
N LYS A 54 15.85 7.26 11.75
CA LYS A 54 16.36 8.59 11.36
C LYS A 54 17.09 9.29 12.50
N CYS A 55 16.57 9.20 13.72
CA CYS A 55 17.21 9.77 14.90
C CYS A 55 18.58 9.11 15.18
N ILE A 56 18.65 7.78 15.18
CA ILE A 56 19.92 7.06 15.42
C ILE A 56 20.92 7.38 14.32
N ARG A 57 20.50 7.29 13.05
CA ARG A 57 21.40 7.48 11.90
C ARG A 57 22.05 8.87 11.88
N LYS A 58 21.35 9.90 12.37
CA LYS A 58 21.84 11.30 12.37
C LYS A 58 23.10 11.49 13.22
N TYR A 59 23.26 10.72 14.29
CA TYR A 59 24.35 10.90 15.26
C TYR A 59 25.36 9.76 15.26
N LEU A 60 25.12 8.72 14.45
CA LEU A 60 25.97 7.56 14.37
C LEU A 60 26.98 7.71 13.21
N ASP A 61 28.26 7.75 13.57
CA ASP A 61 29.35 7.68 12.60
C ASP A 61 29.57 6.22 12.19
N LEU A 62 29.43 5.96 10.89
CA LEU A 62 29.54 4.62 10.34
C LEU A 62 30.92 4.42 9.70
N THR A 63 31.51 3.26 9.98
CA THR A 63 32.64 2.80 9.18
C THR A 63 32.19 2.52 7.73
N PRO A 64 33.11 2.52 6.74
CA PRO A 64 32.75 2.21 5.36
C PRO A 64 32.04 0.85 5.17
N VAL A 65 32.38 -0.14 6.01
CA VAL A 65 31.75 -1.47 5.98
C VAL A 65 30.31 -1.40 6.47
N GLN A 66 30.09 -0.74 7.62
CA GLN A 66 28.75 -0.54 8.19
C GLN A 66 27.85 0.31 7.29
N GLN A 67 28.41 1.33 6.64
CA GLN A 67 27.68 2.15 5.67
C GLN A 67 27.21 1.30 4.49
N LYS A 68 28.09 0.46 3.93
CA LYS A 68 27.73 -0.44 2.81
C LYS A 68 26.66 -1.44 3.21
N GLU A 69 26.76 -2.02 4.41
CA GLU A 69 25.77 -2.96 4.93
C GLU A 69 24.38 -2.28 5.07
N LEU A 70 24.37 -1.08 5.64
CA LEU A 70 23.15 -0.31 5.79
C LEU A 70 22.54 0.08 4.44
N ASP A 71 23.35 0.53 3.48
CA ASP A 71 22.88 0.91 2.14
C ASP A 71 22.25 -0.28 1.41
N THR A 72 22.84 -1.47 1.54
CA THR A 72 22.29 -2.71 0.98
C THR A 72 20.88 -2.97 1.53
N LEU A 73 20.72 -2.90 2.86
CA LEU A 73 19.42 -3.11 3.50
C LEU A 73 18.39 -2.04 3.11
N LEU A 74 18.82 -0.78 2.98
CA LEU A 74 17.98 0.32 2.53
C LEU A 74 17.48 0.13 1.10
N ASP A 75 18.34 -0.33 0.20
CA ASP A 75 17.97 -0.61 -1.19
C ASP A 75 16.96 -1.76 -1.27
N GLU A 76 17.16 -2.83 -0.50
CA GLU A 76 16.16 -3.91 -0.40
C GLU A 76 14.79 -3.42 0.08
N ILE A 77 14.76 -2.55 1.09
CA ILE A 77 13.51 -1.96 1.59
C ILE A 77 12.86 -1.10 0.51
N ARG A 78 13.63 -0.23 -0.18
CA ARG A 78 13.11 0.61 -1.26
C ARG A 78 12.50 -0.21 -2.39
N ASP A 79 13.16 -1.30 -2.77
CA ASP A 79 12.66 -2.21 -3.81
C ASP A 79 11.34 -2.88 -3.40
N LEU A 80 11.20 -3.29 -2.14
CA LEU A 80 9.95 -3.83 -1.61
C LEU A 80 8.84 -2.79 -1.59
N GLU A 81 9.11 -1.57 -1.12
CA GLU A 81 8.12 -0.48 -1.11
C GLU A 81 7.66 -0.13 -2.53
N LEU A 82 8.58 -0.03 -3.49
CA LEU A 82 8.24 0.22 -4.89
C LEU A 82 7.38 -0.90 -5.49
N LYS A 83 7.65 -2.16 -5.14
CA LYS A 83 6.80 -3.29 -5.57
C LYS A 83 5.40 -3.18 -4.97
N ASN A 84 5.28 -2.83 -3.69
CA ASN A 84 4.00 -2.67 -3.01
C ASN A 84 3.17 -1.53 -3.61
N ILE A 85 3.80 -0.39 -3.90
CA ILE A 85 3.14 0.74 -4.57
C ILE A 85 2.59 0.31 -5.93
N LYS A 86 3.40 -0.35 -6.76
CA LYS A 86 2.96 -0.82 -8.09
C LYS A 86 1.80 -1.81 -8.00
N LYS A 87 1.79 -2.70 -6.99
CA LYS A 87 0.66 -3.61 -6.75
C LYS A 87 -0.62 -2.83 -6.43
N LEU A 88 -0.55 -1.83 -5.55
CA LEU A 88 -1.69 -0.99 -5.19
C LEU A 88 -2.22 -0.19 -6.40
N GLU A 89 -1.32 0.37 -7.21
CA GLU A 89 -1.69 1.10 -8.44
C GLU A 89 -2.44 0.19 -9.41
N ALA A 90 -1.91 -1.01 -9.67
CA ALA A 90 -2.56 -1.98 -10.54
C ALA A 90 -3.94 -2.43 -10.00
N GLY A 91 -4.04 -2.65 -8.68
CA GLY A 91 -5.32 -2.98 -8.03
C GLY A 91 -6.35 -1.86 -8.16
N LYS A 92 -5.93 -0.61 -7.94
CA LYS A 92 -6.76 0.58 -8.10
C LYS A 92 -7.30 0.71 -9.53
N ASP A 93 -6.45 0.53 -10.53
CA ASP A 93 -6.83 0.64 -11.94
C ASP A 93 -7.87 -0.42 -12.31
N LYS A 94 -7.69 -1.66 -11.83
CA LYS A 94 -8.64 -2.76 -12.01
C LYS A 94 -10.00 -2.42 -11.39
N ILE A 95 -10.03 -2.00 -10.12
CA ILE A 95 -11.28 -1.62 -9.42
C ILE A 95 -11.97 -0.46 -10.14
N GLN A 96 -11.22 0.54 -10.61
CA GLN A 96 -11.79 1.67 -11.34
C GLN A 96 -12.42 1.23 -12.68
N MET A 97 -11.83 0.27 -13.38
CA MET A 97 -12.40 -0.28 -14.61
C MET A 97 -13.70 -1.05 -14.32
N GLU A 98 -13.71 -1.89 -13.28
CA GLU A 98 -14.89 -2.66 -12.88
C GLU A 98 -16.04 -1.76 -12.42
N LEU A 99 -15.73 -0.70 -11.67
CA LEU A 99 -16.70 0.30 -11.24
C LEU A 99 -17.37 0.99 -12.45
N LYS A 100 -16.59 1.38 -13.46
CA LYS A 100 -17.14 1.99 -14.69
C LYS A 100 -18.09 1.03 -15.42
N LYS A 101 -17.72 -0.25 -15.53
CA LYS A 101 -18.58 -1.27 -16.15
C LYS A 101 -19.88 -1.44 -15.36
N SER A 102 -19.79 -1.57 -14.03
CA SER A 102 -20.95 -1.71 -13.14
C SER A 102 -21.91 -0.52 -13.24
N GLN A 103 -21.38 0.71 -13.24
CA GLN A 103 -22.18 1.93 -13.42
C GLN A 103 -22.88 1.98 -14.78
N GLN A 104 -22.21 1.52 -15.85
CA GLN A 104 -22.82 1.45 -17.17
C GLN A 104 -23.95 0.42 -17.21
N SER A 105 -23.75 -0.77 -16.65
CA SER A 105 -24.80 -1.79 -16.52
C SER A 105 -26.01 -1.27 -15.72
N GLN A 106 -25.76 -0.53 -14.63
CA GLN A 106 -26.84 0.07 -13.84
C GLN A 106 -27.65 1.11 -14.63
N LYS A 107 -27.01 1.89 -15.50
CA LYS A 107 -27.71 2.84 -16.39
C LYS A 107 -28.61 2.12 -17.38
N PHE A 108 -28.14 1.03 -17.99
CA PHE A 108 -28.95 0.22 -18.90
C PHE A 108 -30.16 -0.39 -18.17
N GLN A 109 -29.96 -0.95 -16.97
CA GLN A 109 -31.06 -1.52 -16.19
C GLN A 109 -32.14 -0.46 -15.89
N LYS A 110 -31.74 0.73 -15.43
CA LYS A 110 -32.67 1.83 -15.17
C LYS A 110 -33.43 2.29 -16.42
N ALA A 111 -32.79 2.28 -17.60
CA ALA A 111 -33.44 2.62 -18.86
C ALA A 111 -34.49 1.57 -19.25
N TYR A 112 -34.17 0.28 -19.13
CA TYR A 112 -35.13 -0.80 -19.39
C TYR A 112 -36.30 -0.80 -18.39
N ASP A 113 -36.03 -0.59 -17.10
CA ASP A 113 -37.07 -0.49 -16.07
C ASP A 113 -37.97 0.74 -16.30
N PHE A 114 -37.43 1.82 -16.88
CA PHE A 114 -38.20 3.01 -17.26
C PHE A 114 -39.09 2.75 -18.49
N ASP A 115 -38.57 2.12 -19.54
CA ASP A 115 -39.32 1.79 -20.76
C ASP A 115 -40.46 0.78 -20.50
N ALA A 116 -40.23 -0.20 -19.62
CA ALA A 116 -41.25 -1.17 -19.21
C ALA A 116 -42.43 -0.51 -18.46
N ASN A 117 -42.22 0.64 -17.81
CA ASN A 117 -43.27 1.39 -17.12
C ASN A 117 -44.05 2.36 -18.04
N TYR A 118 -43.56 2.62 -19.27
CA TYR A 118 -44.23 3.49 -20.25
C TYR A 118 -44.93 2.73 -21.38
N SER A 119 -44.62 1.45 -21.60
CA SER A 119 -45.18 0.65 -22.71
C SER A 119 -46.56 0.04 -22.42
N GLY A 120 -47.50 0.82 -21.91
CA GLY A 120 -48.83 0.33 -21.53
C GLY A 120 -49.95 1.36 -21.70
N ASN A 121 -50.22 1.79 -22.94
CA ASN A 121 -51.53 2.37 -23.30
C ASN A 121 -51.87 1.98 -24.74
N ILE A 122 -52.72 0.95 -24.90
CA ILE A 122 -53.43 0.71 -26.16
C ILE A 122 -54.51 1.80 -26.24
N ILE A 123 -54.29 2.82 -27.06
CA ILE A 123 -55.33 3.80 -27.39
C ILE A 123 -56.37 3.04 -28.23
N ASN A 124 -57.51 2.72 -27.63
CA ASN A 124 -58.65 2.18 -28.34
C ASN A 124 -59.35 3.33 -29.07
N ILE A 125 -58.95 3.58 -30.32
CA ILE A 125 -59.66 4.51 -31.20
C ILE A 125 -60.87 3.75 -31.76
N GLN A 126 -62.07 4.06 -31.25
CA GLN A 126 -63.32 3.73 -31.94
C GLN A 126 -63.79 4.98 -32.69
N GLU A 127 -64.02 4.82 -33.99
CA GLU A 127 -64.64 5.81 -34.89
C GLU A 127 -66.08 6.14 -34.50
#